data_AF-A0A699TWM1-F1
#
_entry.id   AF-A0A699TWM1-F1
#
_cell.length_a   1.000
_cell.length_b   1.000
_cell.length_c   1.000
_cell.angle_alpha   90.00
_cell.angle_beta   90.00
_cell.angle_gamma   90.00
#
_symmetry.space_group_name_H-M   'P 1'
#
loop_
_entity.id
_entity.type
_entity.pdbx_description
1 polymer ?
#
loop_
_entity_poly.entity_id
_entity_poly.type
_entity_poly.pdbx_seq_one_letter_code
_entity_poly.pdbx_strand_id
1 'polypeptide(L)'
;KDKGKGIMVEEPKPLKKQAQIKQDEAYARELEAELNKNIDWDKVINHVQRKEKEDNDVKRYQALKKKPQTKAQAKKNMMIYLRNVVRFKMDYFKGMTYDDIRQVFEKKFNSN
;
A
#
# COMPACT_ATOMS: atom_id res chain seq x y z
N LYS A 1 -50.71 -38.37 -43.76
CA LYS A 1 -49.61 -37.99 -42.84
C LYS A 1 -48.41 -38.87 -43.17
N ASP A 2 -47.20 -38.33 -43.06
CA ASP A 2 -45.87 -38.90 -43.38
C ASP A 2 -45.29 -38.45 -44.73
N LYS A 3 -44.02 -38.07 -44.83
CA LYS A 3 -42.93 -37.89 -43.85
C LYS A 3 -41.94 -36.91 -44.49
N GLY A 4 -41.49 -35.93 -43.72
CA GLY A 4 -40.64 -34.85 -44.18
C GLY A 4 -39.32 -35.34 -44.78
N LYS A 5 -38.92 -34.71 -45.89
CA LYS A 5 -37.57 -34.82 -46.46
C LYS A 5 -36.60 -34.10 -45.53
N GLY A 6 -35.83 -34.86 -44.76
CA GLY A 6 -34.67 -34.32 -44.03
C GLY A 6 -33.54 -34.03 -45.00
N ILE A 7 -33.14 -32.76 -45.11
CA ILE A 7 -31.91 -32.35 -45.80
C ILE A 7 -30.76 -32.74 -44.87
N MET A 8 -29.92 -33.69 -45.30
CA MET A 8 -28.64 -33.96 -44.65
C MET A 8 -27.76 -32.71 -44.80
N VAL A 9 -27.64 -31.92 -43.74
CA VAL A 9 -26.62 -30.88 -43.62
C VAL A 9 -25.32 -31.57 -43.23
N GLU A 10 -24.38 -31.71 -44.17
CA GLU A 10 -23.03 -32.14 -43.86
C GLU A 10 -22.36 -31.14 -42.91
N GLU A 11 -21.83 -31.63 -41.79
CA GLU A 11 -21.00 -30.82 -40.89
C GLU A 11 -19.72 -30.36 -41.61
N PRO A 12 -19.39 -29.05 -41.59
CA PRO A 12 -18.20 -28.55 -42.24
C PRO A 12 -16.93 -29.06 -41.53
N LYS A 13 -16.05 -29.73 -42.31
CA LYS A 13 -14.77 -30.37 -41.90
C LYS A 13 -13.96 -29.59 -40.84
N PRO A 14 -13.32 -30.27 -39.86
CA PRO A 14 -12.62 -29.65 -38.73
C PRO A 14 -11.22 -29.06 -39.03
N LEU A 15 -10.74 -29.12 -40.28
CA LEU A 15 -9.37 -28.76 -40.66
C LEU A 15 -9.05 -27.24 -40.57
N LYS A 16 -10.07 -26.38 -40.55
CA LYS A 16 -9.89 -24.91 -40.55
C LYS A 16 -9.42 -24.35 -39.20
N LYS A 17 -9.56 -25.09 -38.09
CA LYS A 17 -9.21 -24.62 -36.75
C LYS A 17 -7.71 -24.45 -36.55
N GLN A 18 -6.87 -25.37 -37.03
CA GLN A 18 -5.42 -25.30 -36.81
C GLN A 18 -4.77 -24.16 -37.61
N ALA A 19 -5.27 -23.87 -38.81
CA ALA A 19 -4.78 -22.76 -39.62
C ALA A 19 -5.15 -21.40 -38.98
N GLN A 20 -6.39 -21.29 -38.47
CA GLN A 20 -6.85 -20.11 -37.76
C GLN A 20 -6.05 -19.86 -36.46
N ILE A 21 -5.82 -20.90 -35.65
CA ILE A 21 -5.00 -20.82 -34.43
C ILE A 21 -3.59 -20.32 -34.74
N LYS A 22 -2.96 -20.80 -35.83
CA LYS A 22 -1.62 -20.34 -36.24
C LYS A 22 -1.61 -18.86 -36.67
N GLN A 23 -2.66 -18.40 -37.32
CA GLN A 23 -2.80 -16.99 -37.70
C GLN A 23 -3.02 -16.10 -36.48
N ASP A 24 -3.90 -16.50 -35.57
CA ASP A 24 -4.18 -15.77 -34.33
C ASP A 24 -2.94 -15.71 -33.42
N GLU A 25 -2.16 -16.81 -33.37
CA GLU A 25 -0.90 -16.86 -32.63
C GLU A 25 0.16 -15.94 -33.25
N ALA A 26 0.27 -15.90 -34.58
CA ALA A 26 1.19 -14.98 -35.27
C ALA A 26 0.80 -13.51 -35.03
N TYR A 27 -0.50 -13.21 -35.08
CA TYR A 27 -1.03 -11.88 -34.81
C TYR A 27 -0.79 -11.45 -33.36
N ALA A 28 -0.96 -12.34 -32.38
CA ALA A 28 -0.65 -12.06 -30.98
C ALA A 28 0.84 -11.72 -30.77
N ARG A 29 1.75 -12.44 -31.43
CA ARG A 29 3.20 -12.16 -31.36
C ARG A 29 3.57 -10.84 -32.02
N GLU A 30 2.94 -10.50 -33.14
CA GLU A 30 3.16 -9.23 -33.84
C GLU A 30 2.68 -8.04 -32.99
N LEU A 31 1.49 -8.17 -32.40
CA LEU A 31 0.93 -7.17 -31.49
C LEU A 31 1.79 -6.97 -30.23
N GLU A 32 2.31 -8.06 -29.64
CA GLU A 32 3.21 -7.99 -28.49
C GLU A 32 4.54 -7.30 -28.86
N ALA A 33 5.10 -7.59 -30.05
CA ALA A 33 6.32 -6.94 -30.54
C ALA A 33 6.11 -5.45 -30.84
N GLU A 34 4.95 -5.06 -31.36
CA GLU A 34 4.59 -3.67 -31.64
C GLU A 34 4.36 -2.86 -30.35
N LEU A 35 3.70 -3.46 -29.34
CA LEU A 35 3.55 -2.85 -28.02
C LEU A 35 4.91 -2.68 -27.33
N ASN A 36 5.80 -3.69 -27.39
CA ASN A 36 7.12 -3.62 -26.79
C ASN A 36 8.04 -2.55 -27.41
N LYS A 37 7.85 -2.17 -28.68
CA LYS A 37 8.57 -1.06 -29.32
C LYS A 37 8.15 0.32 -28.79
N ASN A 38 6.92 0.44 -28.30
CA ASN A 38 6.33 1.71 -27.84
C ASN A 38 6.39 1.90 -26.31
N ILE A 39 6.89 0.90 -25.56
CA ILE A 39 7.03 0.99 -24.11
C ILE A 39 8.38 1.62 -23.77
N ASP A 40 8.33 2.80 -23.17
CA ASP A 40 9.47 3.41 -22.48
C ASP A 40 9.77 2.61 -21.20
N TRP A 41 10.69 1.65 -21.31
CA TRP A 41 11.11 0.77 -20.22
C TRP A 41 11.65 1.55 -19.02
N ASP A 42 12.33 2.68 -19.22
CA ASP A 42 12.82 3.52 -18.12
C ASP A 42 11.66 4.12 -17.34
N LYS A 43 10.60 4.58 -18.02
CA LYS A 43 9.38 5.08 -17.36
C LYS A 43 8.66 3.99 -16.57
N VAL A 44 8.64 2.75 -17.07
CA VAL A 44 8.05 1.60 -16.37
C VAL A 44 8.84 1.26 -15.11
N ILE A 45 10.17 1.18 -15.21
CA ILE A 45 11.04 0.91 -14.06
C ILE A 45 10.92 2.03 -13.00
N ASN A 46 10.93 3.29 -13.43
CA ASN A 46 10.72 4.44 -12.53
C ASN A 46 9.35 4.37 -11.83
N HIS A 47 8.31 3.94 -12.54
CA HIS A 47 6.97 3.77 -11.95
C HIS A 47 6.96 2.67 -10.88
N VAL A 48 7.56 1.51 -11.15
CA VAL A 48 7.65 0.39 -10.20
C VAL A 48 8.44 0.80 -8.96
N GLN A 49 9.61 1.41 -9.14
CA GLN A 49 10.43 1.90 -8.02
C GLN A 49 9.70 2.96 -7.19
N ARG A 50 8.93 3.85 -7.82
CA ARG A 50 8.11 4.83 -7.11
C ARG A 50 7.01 4.14 -6.30
N LYS A 51 6.33 3.14 -6.85
CA LYS A 51 5.31 2.35 -6.16
C LYS A 51 5.88 1.58 -4.97
N GLU A 52 7.05 0.97 -5.12
CA GLU A 52 7.73 0.29 -4.01
C GLU A 52 8.10 1.26 -2.88
N LYS A 53 8.56 2.47 -3.20
CA LYS A 53 8.85 3.51 -2.20
C LYS A 53 7.58 3.98 -1.50
N GLU A 54 6.51 4.27 -2.25
CA GLU A 54 5.20 4.64 -1.71
C GLU A 54 4.69 3.56 -0.73
N ASP A 55 4.74 2.29 -1.13
CA ASP A 55 4.30 1.17 -0.29
C ASP A 55 5.19 1.00 0.96
N ASN A 56 6.49 1.21 0.84
CA ASN A 56 7.41 1.19 1.98
C ASN A 56 7.08 2.31 2.98
N ASP A 57 6.87 3.52 2.50
CA ASP A 57 6.51 4.68 3.32
C ASP A 57 5.16 4.49 4.00
N VAL A 58 4.16 3.95 3.28
CA VAL A 58 2.86 3.57 3.86
C VAL A 58 3.03 2.53 4.97
N LYS A 59 3.83 1.48 4.76
CA LYS A 59 4.13 0.46 5.77
C LYS A 59 4.83 1.05 6.99
N ARG A 60 5.82 1.93 6.79
CA ARG A 60 6.53 2.64 7.88
C ARG A 60 5.59 3.53 8.68
N TYR A 61 4.71 4.27 8.01
CA TYR A 61 3.72 5.12 8.66
C TYR A 61 2.72 4.31 9.49
N GLN A 62 2.20 3.20 8.94
CA GLN A 62 1.33 2.30 9.70
C GLN A 62 2.05 1.71 10.92
N ALA A 63 3.32 1.31 10.78
CA ALA A 63 4.13 0.83 11.90
C ALA A 63 4.37 1.91 12.96
N LEU A 64 4.63 3.16 12.56
CA LEU A 64 4.79 4.29 13.48
C LEU A 64 3.49 4.62 14.22
N LYS A 65 2.34 4.61 13.53
CA LYS A 65 1.03 4.78 14.17
C LYS A 65 0.68 3.65 15.14
N LYS A 66 1.13 2.43 14.85
CA LYS A 66 0.92 1.26 15.72
C LYS A 66 1.88 1.21 16.90
N LYS A 67 3.02 1.93 16.87
CA LYS A 67 3.92 2.02 18.03
C LYS A 67 3.24 2.87 19.11
N PRO A 68 2.83 2.27 20.25
CA PRO A 68 2.33 3.06 21.37
C PRO A 68 3.44 4.01 21.80
N GLN A 69 3.11 5.27 22.10
CA GLN A 69 4.08 6.13 22.76
C GLN A 69 4.51 5.44 24.06
N THR A 70 5.79 5.08 24.16
CA THR A 70 6.27 4.37 25.35
C THR A 70 6.07 5.25 26.58
N LYS A 71 5.85 4.66 27.76
CA LYS A 71 5.74 5.43 29.02
C LYS A 71 6.90 6.39 29.21
N ALA A 72 8.11 6.02 28.79
CA ALA A 72 9.29 6.88 28.83
C ALA A 72 9.20 8.09 27.88
N GLN A 73 8.64 7.92 26.67
CA GLN A 73 8.46 9.01 25.73
C GLN A 73 7.33 9.94 26.15
N ALA A 74 6.20 9.40 26.63
CA ALA A 74 5.14 10.19 27.25
C ALA A 74 5.67 10.99 28.46
N LYS A 75 6.48 10.35 29.33
CA LYS A 75 7.17 11.02 30.46
C LYS A 75 8.00 12.21 29.99
N LYS A 76 8.83 12.02 28.96
CA LYS A 76 9.67 13.08 28.38
C LYS A 76 8.83 14.24 27.86
N ASN A 77 7.76 13.93 27.12
CA ASN A 77 6.87 14.95 26.57
C ASN A 77 6.17 15.77 27.67
N MET A 78 5.69 15.11 28.74
CA MET A 78 5.09 15.78 29.91
C MET A 78 6.09 16.71 30.61
N MET A 79 7.33 16.26 30.85
CA MET A 79 8.37 17.09 31.45
C MET A 79 8.71 18.32 30.60
N ILE A 80 8.78 18.16 29.27
CA ILE A 80 9.02 19.26 28.33
C ILE A 80 7.88 20.28 28.40
N TYR A 81 6.63 19.83 28.39
CA TYR A 81 5.48 20.72 28.54
C TYR A 81 5.53 21.49 29.86
N LEU A 82 5.74 20.79 30.98
CA LEU A 82 5.82 21.40 32.31
C LEU A 82 6.99 22.40 32.42
N ARG A 83 8.13 22.11 31.77
CA ARG A 83 9.25 23.06 31.64
C ARG A 83 8.85 24.28 30.84
N ASN A 84 8.14 24.13 29.73
CA ASN A 84 7.85 25.26 28.84
C ASN A 84 6.70 26.13 29.37
N VAL A 85 5.63 25.51 29.86
CA VAL A 85 4.42 26.22 30.32
C VAL A 85 4.57 26.72 31.74
N VAL A 86 5.09 25.89 32.64
CA VAL A 86 5.15 26.19 34.08
C VAL A 86 6.56 26.61 34.51
N ARG A 87 7.55 26.61 33.60
CA ARG A 87 8.96 26.93 33.88
C ARG A 87 9.60 26.03 34.93
N PHE A 88 9.10 24.80 35.09
CA PHE A 88 9.74 23.81 35.94
C PHE A 88 11.16 23.50 35.43
N LYS A 89 12.12 23.48 36.36
CA LYS A 89 13.46 23.00 36.05
C LYS A 89 13.45 21.48 35.89
N MET A 90 14.34 20.95 35.04
CA MET A 90 14.39 19.50 34.77
C MET A 90 14.92 18.69 35.96
N ASP A 91 15.69 19.31 36.86
CA ASP A 91 16.18 18.70 38.08
C ASP A 91 15.06 18.29 39.04
N TYR A 92 13.95 19.03 39.07
CA TYR A 92 12.75 18.70 39.83
C TYR A 92 12.24 17.28 39.52
N PHE A 93 12.31 16.85 38.26
CA PHE A 93 11.82 15.54 37.83
C PHE A 93 12.82 14.39 38.05
N LYS A 94 14.01 14.65 38.59
CA LYS A 94 15.00 13.60 38.86
C LYS A 94 14.46 12.65 39.93
N GLY A 95 14.48 11.35 39.64
CA GLY A 95 13.97 10.32 40.55
C GLY A 95 12.46 10.15 40.57
N MET A 96 11.68 11.05 39.97
CA MET A 96 10.21 10.90 39.89
C MET A 96 9.81 9.77 38.95
N THR A 97 8.75 9.05 39.30
CA THR A 97 8.18 8.00 38.44
C THR A 97 7.34 8.60 37.31
N TYR A 98 6.81 7.75 36.42
CA TYR A 98 5.86 8.20 35.40
C TYR A 98 4.56 8.74 36.04
N ASP A 99 4.05 8.05 37.06
CA ASP A 99 2.76 8.38 37.66
C ASP A 99 2.82 9.67 38.49
N ASP A 100 3.95 9.94 39.15
CA ASP A 100 4.17 11.22 39.86
C ASP A 100 4.12 12.41 38.90
N ILE A 101 4.84 12.31 37.77
CA ILE A 101 4.89 13.37 36.75
C ILE A 101 3.53 13.54 36.09
N ARG A 102 2.82 12.44 35.85
CA ARG A 102 1.47 12.46 35.29
C ARG A 102 0.50 13.20 36.21
N GLN A 103 0.54 12.97 37.52
CA GLN A 103 -0.30 13.70 38.47
C GLN A 103 -0.01 15.21 38.47
N VAL A 104 1.27 15.61 38.40
CA VAL A 104 1.64 17.03 38.30
C VAL A 104 1.14 17.64 36.98
N PHE A 105 1.26 16.90 35.88
CA PHE A 105 0.78 17.32 34.58
C PHE A 105 -0.74 17.51 34.55
N GLU A 106 -1.51 16.52 35.03
CA GLU A 106 -2.98 16.57 35.07
C GLU A 106 -3.48 17.73 35.94
N LYS A 107 -2.89 17.95 37.12
CA LYS A 107 -3.23 19.10 37.98
C LYS A 107 -3.05 20.43 37.26
N LYS A 108 -1.96 20.58 36.49
CA LYS A 108 -1.68 21.82 35.73
C LYS A 108 -2.56 21.97 34.49
N PHE A 109 -2.89 20.88 33.81
CA PHE A 109 -3.77 20.92 32.65
C PHE A 109 -5.21 21.28 33.02
N ASN A 110 -5.71 20.77 34.15
CA ASN A 110 -7.08 21.02 34.62
C ASN A 110 -7.25 22.35 35.37
N SER A 111 -6.17 23.11 35.57
CA SER A 111 -6.20 24.42 36.23
C SER A 111 -6.22 25.59 35.23
N ASN A 112 -6.27 25.30 33.93
CA ASN A 112 -6.32 26.28 32.83
C ASN A 112 -7.74 26.51 32.31
#